data_AF-A0A8H7SY06-F1
#
_entry.id   AF-A0A8H7SY06-F1
#
_cell.length_a   1.000
_cell.length_b   1.000
_cell.length_c   1.000
_cell.angle_alpha   90.00
_cell.angle_beta   90.00
_cell.angle_gamma   90.00
#
_symmetry.space_group_name_H-M   'P 1'
#
loop_
_entity.id
_entity.type
_entity.pdbx_description
1 polymer ?
#
loop_
_entity_poly.entity_id
_entity_poly.type
_entity_poly.pdbx_seq_one_letter_code
_entity_poly.pdbx_strand_id
1 'polypeptide(L)'
;MAVPRNYRSMSLLLADGTVYTGGGGLCPTAFGASDGHCNRAIDHPNGGVFTTPYLVKADRTPATRPVINSLSSNSAVNGFSVRPGGTLNVEMNDGTGVTFALLRIGSATHSVNSDQRRIALTNVVANGNQFTITIPTDSGVLTPGPYFLFALSKNKVPSMARTARVTR
;
A
#
# COMPACT_ATOMS: atom_id res chain seq x y z
N MET A 1 -15.41 9.57 10.58
CA MET A 1 -16.17 8.53 9.86
C MET A 1 -17.59 8.52 10.41
N ALA A 2 -18.62 8.43 9.56
CA ALA A 2 -20.03 8.57 9.98
C ALA A 2 -20.78 7.23 10.15
N VAL A 3 -20.27 6.14 9.57
CA VAL A 3 -20.88 4.80 9.60
C VAL A 3 -20.03 3.87 10.48
N PRO A 4 -20.61 3.11 11.42
CA PRO A 4 -19.86 2.15 12.24
C PRO A 4 -19.30 1.01 11.38
N ARG A 5 -18.08 0.55 11.69
CA ARG A 5 -17.36 -0.50 10.94
C ARG A 5 -16.95 -1.59 11.91
N ASN A 6 -17.89 -2.50 12.18
CA ASN A 6 -17.76 -3.55 13.18
C ASN A 6 -17.49 -4.90 12.50
N TYR A 7 -18.18 -5.96 12.93
CA TYR A 7 -18.06 -7.28 12.33
C TYR A 7 -18.28 -7.27 10.81
N ARG A 8 -17.43 -8.00 10.07
CA ARG A 8 -17.40 -8.07 8.59
C ARG A 8 -17.15 -6.73 7.87
N SER A 9 -16.57 -5.77 8.57
CA SER A 9 -15.90 -4.64 7.94
C SER A 9 -14.44 -4.98 7.60
N MET A 10 -13.80 -4.14 6.80
CA MET A 10 -12.39 -4.26 6.45
C MET A 10 -11.76 -2.88 6.23
N SER A 11 -10.42 -2.84 6.32
CA SER A 11 -9.62 -1.69 5.93
C SER A 11 -8.38 -2.13 5.18
N LEU A 12 -8.01 -1.39 4.12
CA LEU A 12 -6.83 -1.64 3.30
C LEU A 12 -6.14 -0.33 2.90
N LEU A 13 -4.81 -0.34 2.88
CA LEU A 13 -4.01 0.74 2.30
C LEU A 13 -4.12 0.70 0.77
N LEU A 14 -4.35 1.85 0.17
CA LEU A 14 -4.39 2.03 -1.28
C LEU A 14 -3.04 2.53 -1.83
N ALA A 15 -2.82 2.34 -3.13
CA ALA A 15 -1.59 2.73 -3.82
C ALA A 15 -1.31 4.24 -3.77
N ASP A 16 -2.32 5.07 -3.50
CA ASP A 16 -2.18 6.51 -3.34
C ASP A 16 -1.89 6.95 -1.89
N GLY A 17 -1.65 6.01 -0.97
CA GLY A 17 -1.38 6.31 0.44
C GLY A 17 -2.63 6.67 1.26
N THR A 18 -3.83 6.50 0.71
CA THR A 18 -5.07 6.61 1.48
C THR A 18 -5.47 5.25 2.05
N VAL A 19 -6.46 5.24 2.95
CA VAL A 19 -6.97 3.99 3.55
C VAL A 19 -8.43 3.81 3.16
N TYR A 20 -8.74 2.74 2.42
CA TYR A 20 -10.12 2.32 2.21
C TYR A 20 -10.65 1.68 3.50
N THR A 21 -11.90 1.98 3.85
CA THR A 21 -12.63 1.29 4.93
C THR A 21 -14.08 1.11 4.53
N GLY A 22 -14.59 -0.12 4.62
CA GLY A 22 -15.94 -0.44 4.17
C GLY A 22 -16.48 -1.73 4.76
N GLY A 23 -17.71 -2.07 4.36
CA GLY A 23 -18.42 -3.24 4.83
C GLY A 23 -18.98 -3.08 6.25
N GLY A 24 -19.39 -4.20 6.83
CA GLY A 24 -20.16 -4.27 8.08
C GLY A 24 -21.53 -4.92 7.87
N GLY A 25 -21.94 -5.77 8.82
CA GLY A 25 -23.23 -6.47 8.78
C GLY A 25 -23.14 -7.80 8.05
N LEU A 26 -23.92 -7.96 6.98
CA LEU A 26 -24.20 -9.19 6.25
C LEU A 26 -25.04 -10.17 7.08
N CYS A 27 -26.14 -10.62 6.49
CA CYS A 27 -27.06 -11.58 7.07
C CYS A 27 -26.79 -12.99 6.50
N PRO A 28 -26.77 -14.05 7.31
CA PRO A 28 -26.65 -15.41 6.80
C PRO A 28 -27.96 -15.85 6.12
N THR A 29 -27.91 -16.20 4.85
CA THR A 29 -29.04 -16.76 4.10
C THR A 29 -28.62 -17.97 3.29
N ALA A 30 -29.50 -18.97 3.20
CA ALA A 30 -29.27 -20.12 2.33
C ALA A 30 -29.38 -19.70 0.86
N PHE A 31 -28.67 -20.41 -0.03
CA PHE A 31 -28.72 -20.14 -1.45
C PHE A 31 -30.16 -20.25 -1.98
N GLY A 32 -30.64 -19.22 -2.68
CA GLY A 32 -32.00 -19.15 -3.22
C GLY A 32 -33.11 -18.86 -2.19
N ALA A 33 -32.77 -18.70 -0.91
CA ALA A 33 -33.75 -18.36 0.13
C ALA A 33 -34.02 -16.85 0.19
N SER A 34 -35.21 -16.47 0.65
CA SER A 34 -35.56 -15.07 0.93
C SER A 34 -34.71 -14.52 2.09
N ASP A 35 -34.24 -13.29 1.92
CA ASP A 35 -33.51 -12.52 2.92
C ASP A 35 -34.42 -11.48 3.63
N GLY A 36 -35.74 -11.63 3.53
CA GLY A 36 -36.71 -10.70 4.13
C GLY A 36 -36.67 -10.64 5.66
N HIS A 37 -36.10 -11.66 6.31
CA HIS A 37 -35.90 -11.70 7.77
C HIS A 37 -34.65 -10.92 8.23
N CYS A 38 -33.82 -10.43 7.30
CA CYS A 38 -32.56 -9.78 7.61
C CYS A 38 -32.74 -8.32 8.04
N ASN A 39 -32.10 -7.94 9.15
CA ASN A 39 -32.06 -6.55 9.57
C ASN A 39 -31.08 -5.74 8.69
N ARG A 40 -31.60 -4.98 7.74
CA ARG A 40 -30.78 -4.16 6.82
C ARG A 40 -30.17 -2.92 7.45
N ALA A 41 -30.60 -2.52 8.65
CA ALA A 41 -30.02 -1.35 9.33
C ALA A 41 -28.55 -1.55 9.73
N ILE A 42 -28.09 -2.80 9.85
CA ILE A 42 -26.69 -3.15 10.17
C ILE A 42 -25.85 -3.51 8.94
N ASP A 43 -26.48 -3.66 7.77
CA ASP A 43 -25.78 -3.93 6.52
C ASP A 43 -25.21 -2.62 5.97
N HIS A 44 -23.90 -2.61 5.72
CA HIS A 44 -23.22 -1.44 5.19
C HIS A 44 -22.54 -1.77 3.86
N PRO A 45 -23.30 -1.85 2.75
CA PRO A 45 -22.79 -2.11 1.40
C PRO A 45 -22.12 -0.86 0.80
N ASN A 46 -21.34 -0.16 1.62
CA ASN A 46 -20.66 1.07 1.28
C ASN A 46 -19.27 1.10 1.93
N GLY A 47 -18.46 2.03 1.48
CA GLY A 47 -17.14 2.30 2.03
C GLY A 47 -16.78 3.77 1.87
N GLY A 48 -15.65 4.14 2.45
CA GLY A 48 -15.06 5.45 2.30
C GLY A 48 -13.55 5.35 2.24
N VAL A 49 -12.94 6.39 1.68
CA VAL A 49 -11.50 6.53 1.64
C VAL A 49 -11.10 7.59 2.67
N PHE A 50 -10.24 7.22 3.60
CA PHE A 50 -9.66 8.11 4.57
C PHE A 50 -8.37 8.72 4.02
N THR A 51 -8.40 10.03 3.78
CA THR A 51 -7.20 10.82 3.48
C THR A 51 -6.41 11.01 4.77
N THR A 52 -5.21 10.46 4.78
CA THR A 52 -4.29 10.47 5.91
C THR A 52 -3.66 11.86 6.12
N PRO A 53 -3.30 12.24 7.36
CA PRO A 53 -2.77 13.59 7.64
C PRO A 53 -1.52 13.96 6.84
N TYR A 54 -0.69 13.00 6.46
CA TYR A 54 0.51 13.26 5.65
C TYR A 54 0.20 13.64 4.19
N LEU A 55 -1.05 13.51 3.72
CA LEU A 55 -1.47 13.92 2.37
C LEU A 55 -2.05 15.33 2.32
N VAL A 56 -2.15 16.02 3.46
CA VAL A 56 -2.73 17.36 3.58
C VAL A 56 -1.78 18.31 4.28
N LYS A 57 -1.76 19.57 3.86
CA LYS A 57 -1.03 20.65 4.53
C LYS A 57 -1.84 21.18 5.71
N ALA A 58 -1.23 22.07 6.51
CA ALA A 58 -1.89 22.72 7.63
C ALA A 58 -3.15 23.52 7.22
N ASP A 59 -3.16 24.09 6.02
CA ASP A 59 -4.29 24.82 5.42
C ASP A 59 -5.37 23.89 4.80
N ARG A 60 -5.25 22.56 5.00
CA ARG A 60 -6.12 21.51 4.46
C ARG A 60 -6.07 21.32 2.95
N THR A 61 -5.16 21.99 2.24
CA THR A 61 -4.92 21.71 0.81
C THR A 61 -4.07 20.44 0.64
N PRO A 62 -4.11 19.77 -0.53
CA PRO A 62 -3.26 18.60 -0.78
C PRO A 62 -1.76 18.91 -0.63
N ALA A 63 -1.04 18.02 0.05
CA ALA A 63 0.41 18.10 0.19
C ALA A 63 1.10 17.78 -1.15
N THR A 64 2.22 18.46 -1.44
CA THR A 64 3.05 18.13 -2.60
C THR A 64 3.72 16.78 -2.37
N ARG A 65 3.53 15.86 -3.32
CA ARG A 65 4.01 14.49 -3.23
C ARG A 65 5.30 14.32 -4.05
N PRO A 66 6.27 13.52 -3.59
CA PRO A 66 7.37 13.09 -4.45
C PRO A 66 6.81 12.22 -5.59
N VAL A 67 7.45 12.23 -6.75
CA VAL A 67 7.00 11.48 -7.94
C VAL A 67 8.09 10.51 -8.36
N ILE A 68 7.72 9.22 -8.43
CA ILE A 68 8.52 8.18 -9.07
C ILE A 68 8.20 8.25 -10.57
N ASN A 69 9.19 8.58 -11.40
CA ASN A 69 9.08 8.63 -12.86
C ASN A 69 9.19 7.22 -13.45
N SER A 70 10.21 6.47 -13.05
CA SER A 70 10.45 5.11 -13.53
C SER A 70 10.88 4.17 -12.40
N LEU A 71 10.60 2.89 -12.57
CA LEU A 71 11.02 1.80 -11.70
C LEU A 71 11.48 0.65 -12.58
N SER A 72 12.69 0.14 -12.35
CA SER A 72 13.20 -1.06 -13.00
C SER A 72 13.93 -1.95 -11.99
N SER A 73 14.29 -3.16 -12.39
CA SER A 73 15.00 -4.10 -11.55
C SER A 73 16.02 -4.88 -12.36
N ASN A 74 17.17 -5.18 -11.75
CA ASN A 74 18.28 -5.83 -12.43
C ASN A 74 18.07 -7.34 -12.57
N SER A 75 17.04 -7.87 -11.91
CA SER A 75 16.77 -9.31 -11.79
C SER A 75 15.52 -9.76 -12.54
N ALA A 76 14.80 -8.87 -13.25
CA ALA A 76 13.54 -9.20 -13.89
C ALA A 76 13.67 -9.59 -15.36
N VAL A 77 12.94 -10.64 -15.73
CA VAL A 77 12.58 -11.01 -17.11
C VAL A 77 11.53 -10.03 -17.70
N ASN A 78 10.83 -9.24 -16.87
CA ASN A 78 9.71 -8.33 -17.24
C ASN A 78 9.71 -6.99 -16.47
N GLY A 79 10.89 -6.44 -16.11
CA GLY A 79 11.07 -5.07 -15.58
C GLY A 79 10.78 -4.81 -14.08
N PHE A 80 9.78 -5.46 -13.46
CA PHE A 80 9.30 -5.10 -12.11
C PHE A 80 9.42 -6.21 -11.04
N SER A 81 10.17 -7.28 -11.33
CA SER A 81 10.37 -8.41 -10.41
C SER A 81 11.77 -8.43 -9.81
N VAL A 82 11.88 -8.63 -8.50
CA VAL A 82 13.18 -8.63 -7.82
C VAL A 82 13.29 -9.81 -6.85
N ARG A 83 14.48 -10.41 -6.78
CA ARG A 83 14.81 -11.44 -5.78
C ARG A 83 15.41 -10.79 -4.53
N PRO A 84 15.35 -11.44 -3.35
CA PRO A 84 16.11 -11.02 -2.19
C PRO A 84 17.59 -10.80 -2.54
N GLY A 85 18.18 -9.69 -2.08
CA GLY A 85 19.54 -9.27 -2.45
C GLY A 85 19.69 -8.61 -3.83
N GLY A 86 18.65 -8.66 -4.67
CA GLY A 86 18.62 -7.93 -5.93
C GLY A 86 18.46 -6.43 -5.73
N THR A 87 18.41 -5.69 -6.84
CA THR A 87 18.33 -4.23 -6.82
C THR A 87 17.10 -3.72 -7.58
N LEU A 88 16.51 -2.64 -7.05
CA LEU A 88 15.54 -1.80 -7.75
C LEU A 88 16.23 -0.49 -8.13
N ASN A 89 16.04 -0.03 -9.37
CA ASN A 89 16.43 1.32 -9.78
C ASN A 89 15.19 2.19 -9.88
N VAL A 90 15.24 3.35 -9.25
CA VAL A 90 14.14 4.30 -9.18
C VAL A 90 14.62 5.64 -9.69
N GLU A 91 13.85 6.23 -10.60
CA GLU A 91 14.05 7.60 -11.04
C GLU A 91 12.97 8.49 -10.41
N MET A 92 13.40 9.54 -9.74
CA MET A 92 12.53 10.53 -9.12
C MET A 92 12.45 11.79 -9.98
N ASN A 93 11.35 12.53 -9.89
CA ASN A 93 11.32 13.91 -10.40
C ASN A 93 12.24 14.83 -9.57
N ASP A 94 12.21 14.66 -8.24
CA ASP A 94 13.12 15.31 -7.29
C ASP A 94 13.47 14.30 -6.19
N GLY A 95 14.75 13.98 -6.08
CA GLY A 95 15.29 13.03 -5.11
C GLY A 95 15.64 13.62 -3.74
N THR A 96 15.53 14.94 -3.55
CA THR A 96 16.10 15.62 -2.38
C THR A 96 15.50 15.14 -1.06
N GLY A 97 16.31 14.45 -0.25
CA GLY A 97 15.91 13.93 1.06
C GLY A 97 14.83 12.85 1.01
N VAL A 98 14.66 12.17 -0.13
CA VAL A 98 13.70 11.08 -0.30
C VAL A 98 14.20 9.81 0.39
N THR A 99 13.28 9.08 1.00
CA THR A 99 13.49 7.73 1.54
C THR A 99 12.50 6.75 0.94
N PHE A 100 12.76 5.45 0.98
CA PHE A 100 11.91 4.44 0.34
C PHE A 100 11.40 3.40 1.33
N ALA A 101 10.21 2.86 1.06
CA ALA A 101 9.67 1.73 1.78
C ALA A 101 8.88 0.82 0.84
N LEU A 102 9.00 -0.49 1.07
CA LEU A 102 8.10 -1.49 0.49
C LEU A 102 6.98 -1.80 1.48
N LEU A 103 5.75 -1.82 1.00
CA LEU A 103 4.59 -2.34 1.73
C LEU A 103 3.98 -3.49 0.93
N ARG A 104 3.90 -4.68 1.53
CA ARG A 104 3.23 -5.81 0.89
C ARG A 104 1.75 -5.49 0.73
N ILE A 105 1.21 -5.73 -0.46
CA ILE A 105 -0.21 -5.47 -0.72
C ILE A 105 -1.03 -6.39 0.17
N GLY A 106 -1.95 -5.80 0.95
CA GLY A 106 -2.73 -6.51 1.96
C GLY A 106 -3.99 -7.17 1.41
N SER A 107 -4.49 -8.15 2.16
CA SER A 107 -5.85 -8.68 2.06
C SER A 107 -6.49 -8.63 3.44
N ALA A 108 -7.80 -8.41 3.54
CA ALA A 108 -8.45 -8.23 4.83
C ALA A 108 -9.84 -8.87 4.88
N THR A 109 -10.08 -9.67 5.92
CA THR A 109 -11.41 -10.16 6.29
C THR A 109 -11.44 -10.48 7.79
N HIS A 110 -12.58 -10.27 8.46
CA HIS A 110 -12.76 -10.60 9.88
C HIS A 110 -11.63 -10.09 10.80
N SER A 111 -11.18 -8.85 10.57
CA SER A 111 -10.07 -8.21 11.28
C SER A 111 -8.69 -8.85 11.08
N VAL A 112 -8.57 -9.81 10.16
CA VAL A 112 -7.31 -10.47 9.81
C VAL A 112 -6.76 -9.91 8.52
N ASN A 113 -5.52 -9.41 8.56
CA ASN A 113 -4.69 -9.09 7.41
C ASN A 113 -3.27 -9.60 7.68
N SER A 114 -3.02 -10.84 7.24
CA SER A 114 -1.70 -11.50 7.40
C SER A 114 -0.72 -11.16 6.27
N ASP A 115 -1.20 -10.51 5.22
CA ASP A 115 -0.40 -10.19 4.04
C ASP A 115 0.45 -8.94 4.24
N GLN A 116 -0.13 -7.89 4.84
CA GLN A 116 0.52 -6.59 4.93
C GLN A 116 1.74 -6.61 5.84
N ARG A 117 2.83 -5.98 5.37
CA ARG A 117 4.04 -5.71 6.15
C ARG A 117 4.79 -4.55 5.53
N ARG A 118 5.45 -3.74 6.36
CA ARG A 118 6.28 -2.61 5.92
C ARG A 118 7.75 -2.94 6.11
N ILE A 119 8.53 -2.67 5.08
CA ILE A 119 9.98 -2.84 5.07
C ILE A 119 10.59 -1.49 4.69
N ALA A 120 11.28 -0.86 5.63
CA ALA A 120 12.06 0.34 5.33
C ALA A 120 13.30 -0.04 4.52
N LEU A 121 13.58 0.68 3.45
CA LEU A 121 14.73 0.43 2.59
C LEU A 121 15.87 1.35 3.00
N THR A 122 16.91 0.76 3.62
CA THR A 122 18.03 1.49 4.20
C THR A 122 19.28 1.48 3.32
N ASN A 123 19.45 0.45 2.49
CA ASN A 123 20.56 0.34 1.55
C ASN A 123 20.19 1.01 0.22
N VAL A 124 20.35 2.34 0.18
CA VAL A 124 19.97 3.19 -0.94
C VAL A 124 21.16 4.05 -1.34
N VAL A 125 21.57 3.93 -2.60
CA VAL A 125 22.59 4.79 -3.22
C VAL A 125 21.89 5.79 -4.14
N ALA A 126 22.19 7.08 -3.97
CA ALA A 126 21.62 8.15 -4.78
C ALA A 126 22.68 8.74 -5.71
N ASN A 127 22.28 9.00 -6.96
CA ASN A 127 23.04 9.78 -7.94
C ASN A 127 22.09 10.81 -8.58
N GLY A 128 22.05 11.99 -7.98
CA GLY A 128 21.04 13.01 -8.30
C GLY A 128 19.63 12.48 -8.05
N ASN A 129 18.84 12.36 -9.13
CA ASN A 129 17.47 11.87 -9.11
C ASN A 129 17.34 10.36 -9.34
N GLN A 130 18.45 9.64 -9.55
CA GLN A 130 18.47 8.20 -9.71
C GLN A 130 18.86 7.52 -8.41
N PHE A 131 18.13 6.47 -8.05
CA PHE A 131 18.34 5.71 -6.83
C PHE A 131 18.49 4.24 -7.15
N THR A 132 19.54 3.61 -6.63
CA THR A 132 19.70 2.16 -6.62
C THR A 132 19.47 1.66 -5.22
N ILE A 133 18.46 0.81 -5.06
CA ILE A 133 18.00 0.28 -3.79
C ILE A 133 18.33 -1.21 -3.74
N THR A 134 19.16 -1.61 -2.80
CA THR A 134 19.44 -3.03 -2.55
C THR A 134 18.38 -3.62 -1.64
N ILE A 135 17.75 -4.69 -2.12
CA ILE A 135 16.62 -5.35 -1.48
C ILE A 135 17.13 -6.29 -0.38
N PRO A 136 16.49 -6.34 0.81
CA PRO A 136 16.89 -7.26 1.87
C PRO A 136 17.00 -8.71 1.39
N THR A 137 17.99 -9.44 1.91
CA THR A 137 18.27 -10.84 1.53
C THR A 137 17.40 -11.85 2.28
N ASP A 138 16.88 -11.48 3.44
CA ASP A 138 16.06 -12.36 4.29
C ASP A 138 14.63 -12.48 3.75
N SER A 139 14.27 -13.69 3.29
CA SER A 139 12.94 -14.01 2.76
C SER A 139 11.84 -14.15 3.83
N GLY A 140 12.21 -14.29 5.10
CA GLY A 140 11.28 -14.20 6.23
C GLY A 140 10.82 -12.76 6.48
N VAL A 141 11.73 -11.79 6.28
CA VAL A 141 11.40 -10.35 6.27
C VAL A 141 10.66 -9.98 4.99
N LEU A 142 11.27 -10.28 3.84
CA LEU A 142 10.77 -9.95 2.50
C LEU A 142 10.10 -11.17 1.84
N THR A 143 8.90 -11.50 2.31
CA THR A 143 8.14 -12.63 1.75
C THR A 143 7.79 -12.41 0.27
N PRO A 144 7.77 -13.45 -0.57
CA PRO A 144 7.36 -13.33 -1.97
C PRO A 144 5.94 -12.76 -2.14
N GLY A 145 5.74 -12.03 -3.24
CA GLY A 145 4.45 -11.42 -3.58
C GLY A 145 4.57 -9.98 -4.06
N PRO A 146 3.43 -9.32 -4.30
CA PRO A 146 3.40 -7.93 -4.75
C PRO A 146 3.55 -6.95 -3.59
N TYR A 147 4.29 -5.88 -3.84
CA TYR A 147 4.54 -4.78 -2.91
C TYR A 147 4.28 -3.44 -3.60
N PHE A 148 3.76 -2.50 -2.84
CA PHE A 148 3.85 -1.08 -3.14
C PHE A 148 5.23 -0.57 -2.74
N LEU A 149 5.95 0.01 -3.69
CA LEU A 149 7.10 0.86 -3.43
C LEU A 149 6.64 2.31 -3.31
N PHE A 150 6.85 2.89 -2.14
CA PHE A 150 6.63 4.30 -1.88
C PHE A 150 7.96 5.04 -1.75
N ALA A 151 8.04 6.21 -2.37
CA ALA A 151 9.00 7.24 -2.03
C ALA A 151 8.37 8.18 -0.99
N LEU A 152 9.11 8.53 0.06
CA LEU A 152 8.68 9.42 1.12
C LEU A 152 9.56 10.67 1.08
N SER A 153 8.95 11.85 0.98
CA SER A 153 9.69 13.11 1.04
C SER A 153 10.34 13.32 2.42
N LYS A 154 11.18 14.36 2.55
CA LYS A 154 11.75 14.78 3.85
C LYS A 154 10.67 14.97 4.93
N ASN A 155 9.48 15.47 4.54
CA ASN A 155 8.32 15.69 5.41
C ASN A 155 7.40 14.47 5.52
N LYS A 156 7.85 13.29 5.07
CA LYS A 156 7.13 12.01 5.13
C LYS A 156 5.83 11.95 4.31
N VAL A 157 5.68 12.84 3.32
CA VAL A 157 4.59 12.75 2.33
C VAL A 157 4.93 11.63 1.32
N PRO A 158 4.09 10.62 1.13
CA PRO A 158 4.35 9.53 0.19
C PRO A 158 4.04 9.91 -1.26
N SER A 159 4.78 9.33 -2.20
CA SER A 159 4.42 9.28 -3.62
C SER A 159 3.17 8.44 -3.85
N MET A 160 2.60 8.47 -5.05
CA MET A 160 1.83 7.30 -5.49
C MET A 160 2.78 6.09 -5.59
N ALA A 161 2.30 4.92 -5.23
CA ALA A 161 3.09 3.71 -5.25
C ALA A 161 3.41 3.27 -6.69
N ARG A 162 4.57 2.63 -6.84
CA ARG A 162 4.83 1.73 -7.97
C ARG A 162 4.77 0.29 -7.48
N THR A 163 4.24 -0.62 -8.29
CA THR A 163 4.18 -2.04 -7.92
C THR A 163 5.52 -2.72 -8.24
N ALA A 164 6.09 -3.41 -7.26
CA ALA A 164 7.21 -4.33 -7.42
C ALA A 164 6.78 -5.73 -6.98
N ARG A 165 7.25 -6.77 -7.66
CA ARG A 165 6.99 -8.16 -7.26
C ARG A 165 8.25 -8.79 -6.72
N VAL A 166 8.21 -9.23 -5.47
CA VAL A 166 9.29 -10.05 -4.90
C VAL A 166 9.08 -11.49 -5.34
N THR A 167 10.10 -12.07 -5.97
CA THR A 167 10.14 -13.50 -6.32
C THR A 167 11.08 -14.24 -5.39
N ARG A 168 10.98 -15.57 -5.38
CA ARG A 168 12.09 -16.41 -4.89
C ARG A 168 13.25 -16.34 -5.87
#